data_AF-A0A4Z0FA02-F1
#
_entry.id   AF-A0A4Z0FA02-F1
#
_cell.length_a   1.000
_cell.length_b   1.000
_cell.length_c   1.000
_cell.angle_alpha   90.00
_cell.angle_beta   90.00
_cell.angle_gamma   90.00
#
_symmetry.space_group_name_H-M   'P 1'
#
loop_
_entity.id
_entity.type
_entity.pdbx_description
1 polymer ?
#
loop_
_entity_poly.entity_id
_entity_poly.type
_entity_poly.pdbx_seq_one_letter_code
_entity_poly.pdbx_strand_id
1 'polypeptide(L)'
;MTRGWSSQSLRAMGWAIAAYFAAMVISSVALSGLTRLYLGVRGWDDAQIHDFLTRQFQSYPQMVLAILPGVSAAGAAGYTVANRVTALEYWHALGIALLTALIFTGPVMTRLPLWYTLMTVTLSVVAALFGASFPKRYRMTSNP
;
A
#
# COMPACT_ATOMS: atom_id res chain seq x y z
N MET A 1 -15.49 -16.52 -26.86
CA MET A 1 -15.58 -15.04 -26.83
C MET A 1 -14.58 -14.51 -25.80
N THR A 2 -13.44 -14.04 -26.28
CA THR A 2 -12.40 -13.42 -25.45
C THR A 2 -12.93 -12.08 -24.95
N ARG A 3 -13.26 -11.99 -23.66
CA ARG A 3 -13.55 -10.71 -23.00
C ARG A 3 -12.25 -9.90 -22.98
N GLY A 4 -12.00 -9.17 -24.05
CA GLY A 4 -10.95 -8.17 -24.12
C GLY A 4 -11.16 -7.19 -22.98
N TRP A 5 -10.08 -6.91 -22.26
CA TRP A 5 -10.08 -5.91 -21.20
C TRP A 5 -10.59 -4.60 -21.77
N SER A 6 -11.66 -4.06 -21.19
CA SER A 6 -12.20 -2.79 -21.65
C SER A 6 -11.13 -1.69 -21.48
N SER A 7 -11.08 -0.72 -22.39
CA SER A 7 -10.18 0.44 -22.27
C SER A 7 -10.35 1.19 -20.94
N GLN A 8 -11.53 1.09 -20.32
CA GLN A 8 -11.81 1.59 -18.97
C GLN A 8 -11.05 0.82 -17.87
N SER A 9 -10.99 -0.52 -17.96
CA SER A 9 -10.24 -1.37 -17.02
C SER A 9 -8.75 -1.04 -17.04
N LEU A 10 -8.16 -0.85 -18.23
CA LEU A 10 -6.74 -0.49 -18.37
C LEU A 10 -6.45 0.91 -17.79
N ARG A 11 -7.32 1.89 -18.07
CA ARG A 11 -7.19 3.24 -17.49
C ARG A 11 -7.30 3.22 -15.98
N ALA A 12 -8.25 2.45 -15.43
CA ALA A 12 -8.42 2.33 -13.99
C ALA A 12 -7.22 1.68 -13.32
N MET A 13 -6.59 0.69 -13.96
CA MET A 13 -5.32 0.13 -13.47
C MET A 13 -4.20 1.16 -13.44
N GLY A 14 -4.06 1.98 -14.50
CA GLY A 14 -3.08 3.08 -14.52
C GLY A 14 -3.29 4.05 -13.36
N TRP A 15 -4.54 4.42 -13.08
CA TRP A 15 -4.88 5.27 -11.93
C TRP A 15 -4.59 4.60 -10.59
N ALA A 16 -4.83 3.30 -10.47
CA ALA A 16 -4.53 2.54 -9.25
C ALA A 16 -3.04 2.52 -8.93
N ILE A 17 -2.23 2.32 -9.96
CA ILE A 17 -0.77 2.31 -9.85
C ILE A 17 -0.30 3.70 -9.43
N ALA A 18 -0.80 4.75 -10.07
CA ALA A 18 -0.49 6.13 -9.68
C ALA A 18 -0.89 6.43 -8.23
N ALA A 19 -2.10 6.02 -7.82
CA ALA A 19 -2.59 6.18 -6.45
C ALA A 19 -1.75 5.40 -5.44
N TYR A 20 -1.29 4.20 -5.80
CA TYR A 20 -0.38 3.41 -4.98
C TYR A 20 0.93 4.18 -4.75
N PHE A 21 1.61 4.63 -5.81
CA PHE A 21 2.87 5.36 -5.67
C PHE A 21 2.70 6.66 -4.88
N ALA A 22 1.65 7.42 -5.16
CA ALA A 22 1.36 8.65 -4.42
C ALA A 22 1.15 8.38 -2.92
N ALA A 23 0.33 7.39 -2.58
CA ALA A 23 0.07 7.02 -1.19
C ALA A 23 1.32 6.46 -0.50
N MET A 24 2.17 5.73 -1.22
CA MET A 24 3.43 5.21 -0.69
C MET A 24 4.40 6.35 -0.35
N VAL A 25 4.55 7.33 -1.24
CA VAL A 25 5.39 8.52 -1.00
C VAL A 25 4.85 9.31 0.19
N ILE A 26 3.56 9.64 0.19
CA ILE A 26 2.93 10.41 1.29
C ILE A 26 3.11 9.70 2.63
N SER A 27 2.84 8.39 2.67
CA SER A 27 2.95 7.60 3.90
C SER A 27 4.40 7.47 4.37
N SER A 28 5.35 7.36 3.45
CA SER A 28 6.79 7.31 3.78
C SER A 28 7.28 8.64 4.32
N VAL A 29 6.86 9.76 3.73
CA VAL A 29 7.17 11.11 4.23
C VAL A 29 6.57 11.34 5.60
N ALA A 30 5.29 10.98 5.79
CA ALA A 30 4.61 11.10 7.07
C ALA A 30 5.29 10.24 8.15
N LEU A 31 5.63 8.99 7.85
CA LEU A 31 6.32 8.09 8.77
C LEU A 31 7.71 8.61 9.13
N SER A 32 8.47 9.11 8.15
CA SER A 32 9.78 9.75 8.37
C SER A 32 9.65 10.98 9.27
N GLY A 33 8.67 11.84 9.02
CA GLY A 33 8.39 13.02 9.84
C GLY A 33 8.00 12.67 11.28
N LEU A 34 7.11 11.70 11.47
CA LEU A 34 6.70 11.21 12.80
C LEU A 34 7.88 10.56 13.54
N THR A 35 8.72 9.81 12.83
CA THR A 35 9.91 9.18 13.41
C THR A 35 10.91 10.25 13.89
N ARG A 36 11.14 11.28 13.07
CA ARG A 36 11.99 12.44 13.44
C ARG A 36 11.44 13.17 14.66
N LEU A 37 10.14 13.44 14.71
CA LEU A 37 9.52 14.10 15.88
C LEU A 37 9.67 13.26 17.15
N TYR A 38 9.36 11.97 17.07
CA TYR A 38 9.42 11.06 18.21
C TYR A 38 10.84 10.88 18.77
N LEU A 39 11.83 10.69 17.88
CA LEU A 39 13.23 10.53 18.28
C LEU A 39 13.86 11.86 18.70
N GLY A 40 13.48 12.98 18.06
CA GLY A 40 13.92 14.31 18.45
C GLY A 40 13.46 14.69 19.87
N VAL A 41 12.23 14.35 20.25
CA VAL A 41 11.74 14.50 21.64
C VAL A 41 12.56 13.66 22.64
N ARG A 42 13.20 12.58 22.18
CA ARG A 42 14.10 11.74 22.99
C ARG A 42 15.56 12.23 22.99
N GLY A 43 15.83 13.39 22.40
CA GLY A 43 17.16 14.00 22.37
C GLY A 43 18.11 13.41 21.33
N TRP A 44 17.60 12.69 20.33
CA TRP A 44 18.43 12.18 19.23
C TRP A 44 18.77 13.31 18.26
N ASP A 45 20.01 13.33 17.79
CA ASP A 45 20.44 14.27 16.75
C ASP A 45 20.06 13.80 15.32
N ASP A 46 20.19 14.68 14.34
CA ASP A 46 19.81 14.38 12.95
C ASP A 46 20.61 13.23 12.34
N ALA A 47 21.88 13.04 12.75
CA ALA A 47 22.73 11.97 12.24
C ALA A 47 22.29 10.60 12.78
N GLN A 48 21.96 10.52 14.07
CA GLN A 48 21.40 9.35 14.73
C GLN A 48 20.05 8.97 14.13
N ILE A 49 19.18 9.95 13.88
CA ILE A 49 17.88 9.71 13.25
C ILE A 49 18.05 9.24 11.80
N HIS A 50 19.01 9.81 11.07
CA HIS A 50 19.31 9.37 9.71
C HIS A 50 19.79 7.92 9.68
N ASP A 51 20.73 7.54 10.56
CA ASP A 51 21.23 6.17 10.68
C ASP A 51 20.13 5.18 11.12
N PHE A 52 19.21 5.62 11.99
CA PHE A 52 18.04 4.83 12.35
C PHE A 52 17.14 4.52 11.15
N LEU A 53 16.85 5.52 10.33
CA LEU A 53 15.98 5.38 9.15
C LEU A 53 16.63 4.55 8.04
N THR A 54 17.96 4.62 7.87
CA THR A 54 18.67 3.80 6.87
C THR A 54 18.78 2.34 7.29
N ARG A 55 18.81 2.07 8.60
CA ARG A 55 18.84 0.71 9.16
C ARG A 55 17.46 0.09 9.39
N GLN A 56 16.40 0.64 8.80
CA GLN A 56 15.01 0.23 9.07
C GLN A 56 14.70 -1.27 8.89
N PHE A 57 15.51 -2.02 8.14
CA PHE A 57 15.34 -3.47 7.97
C PHE A 57 16.26 -4.33 8.88
N GLN A 58 16.99 -3.71 9.80
CA GLN A 58 17.92 -4.40 10.70
C GLN A 58 17.31 -4.72 12.07
N SER A 59 16.19 -4.08 12.43
CA SER A 59 15.49 -4.36 13.69
C SER A 59 14.02 -4.70 13.46
N TYR A 60 13.51 -5.65 14.24
CA TYR A 60 12.11 -6.09 14.16
C TYR A 60 11.10 -4.94 14.28
N PRO A 61 11.21 -4.00 15.23
CA PRO A 61 10.26 -2.90 15.35
C PRO A 61 10.24 -1.97 14.13
N GLN A 62 11.42 -1.68 13.56
CA GLN A 62 11.52 -0.83 12.37
C GLN A 62 10.97 -1.53 11.13
N MET A 63 11.21 -2.84 11.00
CA MET A 63 10.62 -3.64 9.94
C MET A 63 9.10 -3.56 10.01
N VAL A 64 8.49 -3.75 11.19
CA VAL A 64 7.03 -3.63 11.36
C VAL A 64 6.53 -2.25 10.91
N LEU A 65 7.23 -1.18 11.25
CA LEU A 65 6.85 0.18 10.79
C LEU A 65 6.98 0.34 9.27
N ALA A 66 7.99 -0.27 8.65
CA ALA A 66 8.19 -0.23 7.21
C ALA A 66 7.08 -0.92 6.40
N ILE A 67 6.21 -1.71 7.04
CA ILE A 67 5.03 -2.30 6.40
C ILE A 67 3.96 -1.24 6.10
N LEU A 68 3.84 -0.21 6.95
CA LEU A 68 2.74 0.75 6.91
C LEU A 68 2.58 1.48 5.58
N PRO A 69 3.65 2.01 4.94
CA PRO A 69 3.52 2.70 3.66
C PRO A 69 3.01 1.80 2.52
N GLY A 70 3.38 0.52 2.52
CA GLY A 70 2.91 -0.44 1.52
C GLY A 70 1.43 -0.78 1.71
N VAL A 71 1.01 -0.97 2.97
CA VAL A 71 -0.37 -1.29 3.32
C VAL A 71 -1.31 -0.12 3.03
N SER A 72 -0.92 1.10 3.40
CA SER A 72 -1.72 2.30 3.09
C SER A 72 -1.86 2.52 1.58
N ALA A 73 -0.77 2.32 0.84
CA ALA A 73 -0.75 2.41 -0.60
C ALA A 73 -1.64 1.35 -1.28
N ALA A 74 -1.61 0.10 -0.78
CA ALA A 74 -2.50 -0.95 -1.26
C ALA A 74 -3.97 -0.61 -1.04
N GLY A 75 -4.31 -0.04 0.12
CA GLY A 75 -5.66 0.47 0.40
C GLY A 75 -6.11 1.57 -0.55
N ALA A 76 -5.24 2.56 -0.82
CA ALA A 76 -5.52 3.64 -1.76
C ALA A 76 -5.72 3.14 -3.20
N ALA A 77 -4.90 2.16 -3.62
CA ALA A 77 -5.02 1.53 -4.93
C ALA A 77 -6.35 0.76 -5.05
N GLY A 78 -6.72 -0.03 -4.03
CA GLY A 78 -7.99 -0.75 -3.98
C GLY A 78 -9.20 0.17 -4.05
N TYR A 79 -9.19 1.28 -3.29
CA TYR A 79 -10.20 2.32 -3.35
C TYR A 79 -10.33 2.91 -4.76
N THR A 80 -9.20 3.27 -5.37
CA THR A 80 -9.15 3.95 -6.67
C THR A 80 -9.74 3.08 -7.77
N VAL A 81 -9.47 1.78 -7.71
CA VAL A 81 -9.96 0.81 -8.70
C VAL A 81 -11.44 0.56 -8.56
N ALA A 82 -11.91 0.32 -7.35
CA ALA A 82 -13.34 0.12 -7.09
C ALA A 82 -14.17 1.36 -7.45
N ASN A 83 -13.60 2.55 -7.29
CA ASN A 83 -14.27 3.78 -7.70
C ASN A 83 -14.36 3.94 -9.23
N ARG A 84 -13.45 3.33 -10.00
CA ARG A 84 -13.33 3.51 -11.46
C ARG A 84 -13.85 2.34 -12.29
N VAL A 85 -13.88 1.12 -11.74
CA VAL A 85 -14.39 -0.08 -12.42
C VAL A 85 -15.46 -0.73 -11.56
N THR A 86 -16.72 -0.52 -11.91
CA THR A 86 -17.86 -1.04 -11.13
C THR A 86 -18.13 -2.52 -11.38
N ALA A 87 -17.68 -3.05 -12.52
CA ALA A 87 -17.72 -4.47 -12.82
C ALA A 87 -16.49 -5.17 -12.20
N LEU A 88 -16.73 -6.14 -11.30
CA LEU A 88 -15.66 -6.93 -10.66
C LEU A 88 -14.69 -6.10 -9.79
N GLU A 89 -15.19 -5.14 -9.01
CA GLU A 89 -14.42 -4.26 -8.10
C GLU A 89 -13.41 -5.03 -7.24
N TYR A 90 -13.85 -6.10 -6.57
CA TYR A 90 -13.01 -6.90 -5.68
C TYR A 90 -11.95 -7.73 -6.42
N TRP A 91 -12.23 -8.20 -7.64
CA TRP A 91 -11.26 -8.98 -8.42
C TRP A 91 -10.14 -8.10 -8.97
N HIS A 92 -10.47 -6.88 -9.42
CA HIS A 92 -9.45 -5.92 -9.84
C HIS A 92 -8.64 -5.40 -8.65
N ALA A 93 -9.29 -5.16 -7.50
CA ALA A 93 -8.59 -4.79 -6.27
C ALA A 93 -7.64 -5.90 -5.79
N LEU A 94 -8.08 -7.17 -5.84
CA LEU A 94 -7.24 -8.33 -5.52
C LEU A 94 -6.09 -8.47 -6.51
N GLY A 95 -6.36 -8.35 -7.81
CA GLY A 95 -5.33 -8.42 -8.86
C GLY A 95 -4.25 -7.36 -8.66
N ILE A 96 -4.64 -6.15 -8.24
CA ILE A 96 -3.70 -5.07 -7.94
C ILE A 96 -2.97 -5.33 -6.64
N ALA A 97 -3.63 -5.79 -5.58
CA ALA A 97 -2.96 -6.18 -4.34
C ALA A 97 -1.87 -7.22 -4.59
N LEU A 98 -2.16 -8.22 -5.43
CA LEU A 98 -1.21 -9.27 -5.82
C LEU A 98 -0.09 -8.74 -6.73
N LEU A 99 -0.41 -7.90 -7.71
CA LEU A 99 0.58 -7.34 -8.63
C LEU A 99 1.53 -6.37 -7.91
N THR A 100 1.00 -5.59 -6.98
CA THR A 100 1.78 -4.70 -6.15
C THR A 100 2.61 -5.44 -5.12
N ALA A 101 2.04 -6.47 -4.48
CA ALA A 101 2.81 -7.41 -3.67
C ALA A 101 3.98 -7.99 -4.49
N LEU A 102 3.74 -8.48 -5.70
CA LEU A 102 4.77 -9.07 -6.55
C LEU A 102 5.88 -8.07 -6.93
N ILE A 103 5.53 -6.84 -7.32
CA ILE A 103 6.50 -5.80 -7.70
C ILE A 103 7.37 -5.38 -6.50
N PHE A 104 6.78 -5.24 -5.31
CA PHE A 104 7.48 -4.68 -4.15
C PHE A 104 8.14 -5.73 -3.27
N THR A 105 7.55 -6.91 -3.11
CA THR A 105 8.20 -7.99 -2.37
C THR A 105 9.09 -8.85 -3.25
N GLY A 106 8.77 -9.06 -4.54
CA GLY A 106 9.53 -9.95 -5.43
C GLY A 106 11.06 -9.71 -5.45
N PRO A 107 11.54 -8.48 -5.66
CA PRO A 107 12.98 -8.17 -5.66
C PRO A 107 13.67 -8.33 -4.31
N VAL A 108 12.90 -8.40 -3.22
CA VAL A 108 13.40 -8.37 -1.84
C VAL A 108 13.07 -9.65 -1.06
N MET A 109 12.29 -10.57 -1.64
CA MET A 109 11.90 -11.85 -1.03
C MET A 109 13.10 -12.71 -0.64
N THR A 110 14.23 -12.57 -1.34
CA THR A 110 15.47 -13.31 -1.03
C THR A 110 16.33 -12.66 0.05
N ARG A 111 16.04 -11.41 0.43
CA ARG A 111 16.82 -10.62 1.40
C ARG A 111 16.09 -10.34 2.70
N LEU A 112 14.76 -10.47 2.72
CA LEU A 112 13.93 -10.23 3.89
C LEU A 112 13.47 -11.54 4.54
N PRO A 113 13.31 -11.57 5.87
CA PRO A 113 12.71 -12.70 6.56
C PRO A 113 11.34 -13.07 6.00
N LEU A 114 11.07 -14.39 5.91
CA LEU A 114 9.80 -14.91 5.35
C LEU A 114 8.56 -14.34 6.06
N TRP A 115 8.62 -14.19 7.39
CA TRP A 115 7.50 -13.64 8.17
C TRP A 115 7.13 -12.22 7.72
N TYR A 116 8.12 -11.39 7.38
CA TYR A 116 7.91 -10.01 6.97
C TYR A 116 7.19 -9.97 5.63
N THR A 117 7.65 -10.79 4.69
CA THR A 117 7.03 -10.95 3.37
C THR A 117 5.57 -11.41 3.50
N LEU A 118 5.32 -12.45 4.29
CA LEU A 118 3.97 -12.99 4.51
C LEU A 118 3.03 -11.95 5.14
N MET A 119 3.50 -11.22 6.16
CA MET A 119 2.71 -10.15 6.78
C MET A 119 2.41 -9.03 5.79
N THR A 120 3.41 -8.59 5.03
CA THR A 120 3.26 -7.50 4.06
C THR A 120 2.24 -7.85 2.97
N VAL A 121 2.33 -9.06 2.41
CA VAL A 121 1.38 -9.53 1.39
C VAL A 121 -0.02 -9.62 1.98
N THR A 122 -0.17 -10.27 3.14
CA THR A 122 -1.47 -10.48 3.79
C THR A 122 -2.15 -9.16 4.11
N LEU A 123 -1.43 -8.23 4.74
CA LEU A 123 -1.96 -6.92 5.11
C LEU A 123 -2.26 -6.05 3.88
N SER A 124 -1.46 -6.14 2.81
CA SER A 124 -1.73 -5.42 1.57
C SER A 124 -3.01 -5.91 0.89
N VAL A 125 -3.25 -7.23 0.87
CA VAL A 125 -4.50 -7.82 0.36
C VAL A 125 -5.69 -7.33 1.18
N VAL A 126 -5.61 -7.43 2.52
CA VAL A 126 -6.68 -6.96 3.41
C VAL A 126 -6.95 -5.48 3.20
N ALA A 127 -5.91 -4.65 3.13
CA ALA A 127 -6.05 -3.21 2.93
C ALA A 127 -6.65 -2.86 1.57
N ALA A 128 -6.22 -3.51 0.48
CA ALA A 128 -6.78 -3.28 -0.84
C ALA A 128 -8.27 -3.65 -0.91
N LEU A 129 -8.67 -4.78 -0.31
CA LEU A 129 -10.08 -5.18 -0.23
C LEU A 129 -10.89 -4.23 0.64
N PHE A 130 -10.31 -3.77 1.76
CA PHE A 130 -10.94 -2.78 2.62
C PHE A 130 -11.12 -1.43 1.92
N GLY A 131 -10.10 -0.94 1.22
CA GLY A 131 -10.15 0.26 0.39
C GLY A 131 -11.23 0.17 -0.68
N ALA A 132 -11.33 -0.98 -1.35
CA ALA A 132 -12.38 -1.26 -2.34
C ALA A 132 -13.80 -1.29 -1.77
N SER A 133 -13.96 -1.46 -0.45
CA SER A 133 -15.28 -1.49 0.19
C SER A 133 -15.92 -0.10 0.39
N PHE A 134 -15.13 0.98 0.43
CA PHE A 134 -15.63 2.33 0.67
C PHE A 134 -16.49 2.91 -0.46
N PRO A 135 -16.09 2.83 -1.75
CA PRO A 135 -16.91 3.34 -2.86
C PRO A 135 -18.26 2.64 -2.93
N LYS A 136 -18.31 1.35 -2.61
CA LYS A 136 -19.55 0.56 -2.57
C LYS A 136 -20.51 1.06 -1.48
N ARG A 137 -19.99 1.37 -0.28
CA ARG A 137 -20.80 1.92 0.83
C ARG A 137 -21.38 3.28 0.49
N TYR A 138 -20.59 4.17 -0.12
CA TYR A 138 -21.04 5.52 -0.48
C TYR A 138 -22.18 5.49 -1.51
N ARG A 139 -22.13 4.57 -2.48
CA ARG A 139 -23.17 4.41 -3.51
C ARG A 139 -24.49 3.85 -2.96
N MET A 140 -24.45 2.98 -1.95
CA MET A 140 -25.66 2.44 -1.31
C MET A 140 -26.39 3.49 -0.47
N THR A 141 -25.67 4.48 0.07
CA THR A 141 -26.27 5.57 0.85
C THR A 141 -26.73 6.76 0.00
N SER A 142 -26.25 6.89 -1.24
CA SER A 142 -26.54 8.03 -2.12
C SER A 142 -27.68 7.80 -3.12
N ASN A 143 -28.22 6.59 -3.20
CA ASN A 143 -29.44 6.27 -3.96
C ASN A 143 -30.49 5.70 -2.97
N PRO A 144 -31.26 6.56 -2.29
CA PRO A 144 -32.48 6.13 -1.61
C PRO A 144 -33.57 5.70 -2.60
#